data_AF-A0A172T3Z8-F1
#
_entry.id   AF-A0A172T3Z8-F1
#
_cell.length_a   1.000
_cell.length_b   1.000
_cell.length_c   1.000
_cell.angle_alpha   90.00
_cell.angle_beta   90.00
_cell.angle_gamma   90.00
#
_symmetry.space_group_name_H-M   'P 1'
#
loop_
_entity.id
_entity.type
_entity.pdbx_description
1 polymer ?
#
loop_
_entity_poly.entity_id
_entity_poly.type
_entity_poly.pdbx_seq_one_letter_code
_entity_poly.pdbx_strand_id
1 'polypeptide(L)'
;MSFRLEKLLSLRQKEEEALKNELSRIRAEIRKLEEEIEQVSNSKKITEEQLRSGVQTGAQVAFLIYLVQMYDEHLKKLKLKLSNIRKIEEETLRAYLEKRTERRSFEKLKERYVRAQLLEADRKERKIIDEVALQKYIKSLEGR
;
A
#
# COMPACT_ATOMS: atom_id res chain seq x y z
N MET A 1 -32.21 5.29 -1.05
CA MET A 1 -31.64 6.12 0.03
C MET A 1 -30.11 6.06 -0.02
N SER A 2 -29.39 7.12 0.35
CA SER A 2 -27.92 7.10 0.38
C SER A 2 -27.39 6.53 1.69
N PHE A 3 -26.29 5.78 1.62
CA PHE A 3 -25.60 5.29 2.82
C PHE A 3 -25.06 6.47 3.65
N ARG A 4 -25.45 6.55 4.94
CA ARG A 4 -25.11 7.69 5.81
C ARG A 4 -23.61 7.92 5.99
N LEU A 5 -22.81 6.85 5.88
CA LEU A 5 -21.35 6.90 6.08
C LEU A 5 -20.57 6.93 4.75
N GLU A 6 -21.21 7.23 3.62
CA GLU A 6 -20.56 7.25 2.31
C GLU A 6 -19.38 8.25 2.26
N LYS A 7 -19.57 9.45 2.82
CA LYS A 7 -18.50 10.47 2.91
C LYS A 7 -17.31 9.96 3.73
N LEU A 8 -17.58 9.28 4.85
CA LEU A 8 -16.53 8.73 5.72
C LEU A 8 -15.79 7.58 5.03
N LEU A 9 -16.50 6.70 4.32
CA LEU A 9 -15.89 5.64 3.51
C LEU A 9 -14.97 6.22 2.44
N SER A 10 -15.41 7.29 1.75
CA SER A 10 -14.59 7.96 0.72
C SER A 10 -13.33 8.61 1.31
N LEU A 11 -13.42 9.17 2.52
CA LEU A 11 -12.27 9.72 3.24
C LEU A 11 -11.25 8.61 3.56
N ARG A 12 -11.71 7.49 4.12
CA ARG A 12 -10.84 6.34 4.44
C ARG A 12 -10.18 5.73 3.21
N GLN A 13 -10.88 5.70 2.08
CA GLN A 13 -10.29 5.29 0.80
C GLN A 13 -9.13 6.19 0.39
N LYS A 14 -9.29 7.51 0.49
CA LYS A 14 -8.23 8.48 0.18
C LYS A 14 -7.03 8.37 1.13
N GLU A 15 -7.28 8.16 2.42
CA GLU A 15 -6.22 7.96 3.41
C GLU A 15 -5.40 6.68 3.13
N GLU A 16 -6.08 5.57 2.83
CA GLU A 16 -5.41 4.31 2.44
C GLU A 16 -4.58 4.50 1.14
N GLU A 17 -5.13 5.21 0.17
CA GLU A 17 -4.46 5.48 -1.10
C GLU A 17 -3.23 6.37 -0.93
N ALA A 18 -3.30 7.38 -0.05
CA ALA A 18 -2.16 8.22 0.29
C ALA A 18 -1.00 7.38 0.88
N LEU A 19 -1.29 6.51 1.84
CA LEU A 19 -0.30 5.61 2.44
C LEU A 19 0.28 4.61 1.42
N LYS A 20 -0.54 4.09 0.51
CA LYS A 20 -0.08 3.22 -0.58
C LYS A 20 0.90 3.93 -1.51
N ASN A 21 0.62 5.19 -1.85
CA ASN A 21 1.50 6.01 -2.68
C ASN A 21 2.81 6.32 -1.95
N GLU A 22 2.74 6.62 -0.66
CA GLU A 22 3.91 6.83 0.20
C GLU A 22 4.80 5.59 0.27
N LEU A 23 4.23 4.41 0.54
CA LEU A 23 4.94 3.12 0.50
C LEU A 23 5.65 2.88 -0.84
N SER A 24 4.98 3.22 -1.94
CA SER A 24 5.55 3.07 -3.28
C SER A 24 6.76 3.97 -3.49
N ARG A 25 6.72 5.20 -2.96
CA ARG A 25 7.86 6.14 -2.99
C ARG A 25 9.01 5.64 -2.13
N ILE A 26 8.74 5.21 -0.90
CA ILE A 26 9.74 4.65 0.02
C ILE A 26 10.45 3.46 -0.62
N ARG A 27 9.70 2.51 -1.20
CA ARG A 27 10.27 1.35 -1.89
C ARG A 27 11.09 1.71 -3.12
N ALA A 28 10.74 2.78 -3.83
CA ALA A 28 11.56 3.28 -4.92
C ALA A 28 12.88 3.87 -4.41
N GLU A 29 12.86 4.57 -3.27
CA GLU A 29 14.08 5.10 -2.63
C GLU A 29 14.98 3.98 -2.09
N ILE A 30 14.40 2.94 -1.48
CA ILE A 30 15.12 1.73 -1.04
C ILE A 30 15.88 1.10 -2.20
N ARG A 31 15.19 0.86 -3.34
CA ARG A 31 15.82 0.26 -4.52
C ARG A 31 16.97 1.09 -5.06
N LYS A 32 16.80 2.42 -5.14
CA LYS A 32 17.89 3.33 -5.56
C LYS A 32 19.09 3.25 -4.62
N LEU A 33 18.86 3.18 -3.31
CA LEU A 33 19.96 3.05 -2.34
C LEU A 33 20.64 1.68 -2.41
N GLU A 34 19.88 0.62 -2.67
CA GLU A 34 20.44 -0.72 -2.88
C GLU A 34 21.33 -0.76 -4.13
N GLU A 35 20.88 -0.17 -5.23
CA GLU A 35 21.67 0.00 -6.46
C GLU A 35 22.94 0.82 -6.21
N GLU A 36 22.85 1.93 -5.47
CA GLU A 36 24.01 2.76 -5.12
C GLU A 36 25.02 2.00 -4.25
N ILE A 37 24.54 1.25 -3.25
CA ILE A 37 25.37 0.39 -2.41
C ILE A 37 26.09 -0.67 -3.25
N GLU A 38 25.39 -1.28 -4.21
CA GLU A 38 25.95 -2.28 -5.10
C GLU A 38 27.06 -1.69 -5.98
N GLN A 39 26.81 -0.52 -6.59
CA GLN A 39 27.80 0.19 -7.42
C GLN A 39 29.07 0.55 -6.63
N VAL A 40 28.90 1.10 -5.43
CA VAL A 40 30.02 1.45 -4.55
C VAL A 40 30.77 0.19 -4.10
N SER A 41 30.06 -0.88 -3.77
CA SER A 41 30.66 -2.16 -3.39
C SER A 41 31.47 -2.77 -4.54
N ASN A 42 30.98 -2.69 -5.77
CA ASN A 42 31.70 -3.16 -6.96
C ASN A 42 32.96 -2.32 -7.21
N SER A 43 32.85 -0.99 -7.08
CA SER A 43 33.99 -0.07 -7.22
C SER A 43 35.07 -0.35 -6.17
N LYS A 44 34.65 -0.60 -4.92
CA LYS A 44 35.55 -1.03 -3.85
C LYS A 44 36.26 -2.35 -4.20
N LYS A 45 35.50 -3.35 -4.66
CA LYS A 45 36.05 -4.66 -5.03
C LYS A 45 37.11 -4.57 -6.13
N ILE A 46 36.86 -3.77 -7.17
CA ILE A 46 37.84 -3.51 -8.24
C ILE A 46 39.12 -2.88 -7.66
N THR A 47 38.97 -1.94 -6.72
CA THR A 47 40.11 -1.28 -6.06
C THR A 47 40.91 -2.26 -5.19
N GLU A 48 40.23 -3.17 -4.49
CA GLU A 48 40.87 -4.25 -3.71
C GLU A 48 41.57 -5.27 -4.63
N GLU A 49 40.99 -5.61 -5.78
CA GLU A 49 41.61 -6.48 -6.78
C GLU A 49 42.87 -5.85 -7.37
N GLN A 50 42.83 -4.54 -7.65
CA GLN A 50 44.02 -3.79 -8.02
C GLN A 50 45.08 -3.95 -6.93
N LEU A 51 44.77 -3.68 -5.66
CA LEU A 51 45.72 -3.80 -4.56
C LEU A 51 46.40 -5.18 -4.48
N ARG A 52 45.66 -6.25 -4.80
CA ARG A 52 46.17 -7.63 -4.81
C ARG A 52 47.07 -7.96 -6.00
N SER A 53 47.03 -7.18 -7.08
CA SER A 53 47.81 -7.44 -8.30
C SER A 53 49.33 -7.31 -8.10
N GLY A 54 49.77 -6.55 -7.10
CA GLY A 54 51.19 -6.41 -6.76
C GLY A 54 52.05 -5.61 -7.74
N VAL A 55 51.45 -4.97 -8.76
CA VAL A 55 52.17 -4.21 -9.82
C VAL A 55 52.39 -2.73 -9.44
N GLN A 56 52.11 -2.35 -8.19
CA GLN A 56 52.01 -0.95 -7.77
C GLN A 56 53.28 -0.44 -7.07
N THR A 57 53.53 0.86 -7.21
CA THR A 57 54.52 1.57 -6.39
C THR A 57 53.99 1.78 -4.97
N GLY A 58 54.89 2.01 -4.00
CA GLY A 58 54.50 2.24 -2.61
C GLY A 58 53.49 3.40 -2.42
N ALA A 59 53.64 4.48 -3.18
CA ALA A 59 52.69 5.59 -3.17
C ALA A 59 51.30 5.20 -3.73
N GLN A 60 51.25 4.39 -4.78
CA GLN A 60 50.00 3.87 -5.34
C GLN A 60 49.29 2.94 -4.36
N VAL A 61 50.04 2.07 -3.67
CA VAL A 61 49.48 1.21 -2.61
C VAL A 61 48.84 2.04 -1.50
N ALA A 62 49.54 3.06 -1.00
CA ALA A 62 49.01 3.94 0.04
C ALA A 62 47.72 4.65 -0.41
N PHE A 63 47.68 5.12 -1.66
CA PHE A 63 46.49 5.76 -2.22
C PHE A 63 45.30 4.79 -2.37
N LEU A 64 45.53 3.57 -2.83
CA LEU A 64 44.49 2.55 -2.96
C LEU A 64 43.93 2.13 -1.60
N ILE A 65 44.77 1.99 -0.57
CA ILE A 65 44.33 1.72 0.81
C ILE A 65 43.41 2.85 1.29
N TYR A 66 43.80 4.11 1.04
CA TYR A 66 42.97 5.27 1.38
C TYR A 66 41.61 5.23 0.66
N LEU A 67 41.58 4.92 -0.64
CA LEU A 67 40.33 4.78 -1.39
C LEU A 67 39.42 3.68 -0.83
N VAL A 68 39.98 2.52 -0.47
CA VAL A 68 39.24 1.41 0.15
C VAL A 68 38.59 1.85 1.47
N GLN A 69 39.33 2.60 2.30
CA GLN A 69 38.79 3.16 3.55
C GLN A 69 37.64 4.14 3.28
N MET A 70 37.79 5.02 2.29
CA MET A 70 36.74 5.96 1.89
C MET A 70 35.48 5.25 1.39
N TYR A 71 35.62 4.17 0.62
CA TYR A 71 34.50 3.33 0.21
C TYR A 71 33.80 2.68 1.42
N ASP A 72 34.56 2.17 2.39
CA ASP A 72 33.99 1.57 3.60
C ASP A 72 33.20 2.58 4.43
N GLU A 73 33.71 3.80 4.60
CA GLU A 73 32.96 4.87 5.28
C GLU A 73 31.69 5.25 4.54
N HIS A 74 31.77 5.37 3.21
CA HIS A 74 30.62 5.70 2.38
C HIS A 74 29.55 4.59 2.43
N LEU A 75 29.95 3.33 2.30
CA LEU A 75 29.06 2.18 2.44
C LEU A 75 28.41 2.10 3.83
N LYS A 76 29.13 2.43 4.90
CA LYS A 76 28.54 2.52 6.25
C LYS A 76 27.43 3.56 6.30
N LYS A 77 27.65 4.75 5.73
CA LYS A 77 26.64 5.82 5.69
C LYS A 77 25.41 5.40 4.88
N LEU A 78 25.62 4.80 3.70
CA LEU A 78 24.51 4.31 2.86
C LEU A 78 23.71 3.20 3.54
N LYS A 79 24.38 2.23 4.16
CA LYS A 79 23.71 1.14 4.90
C LYS A 79 22.91 1.65 6.11
N LEU A 80 23.44 2.65 6.82
CA LEU A 80 22.70 3.29 7.92
C LEU A 80 21.44 4.00 7.39
N LYS A 81 21.57 4.75 6.29
CA LYS A 81 20.43 5.41 5.63
C LYS A 81 19.38 4.39 5.17
N LEU A 82 19.81 3.29 4.54
CA LEU A 82 18.93 2.20 4.12
C LEU A 82 18.19 1.57 5.30
N SER A 83 18.89 1.32 6.41
CA SER A 83 18.28 0.78 7.63
C SER A 83 17.20 1.71 8.18
N ASN A 84 17.45 3.03 8.21
CA ASN A 84 16.46 4.00 8.66
C ASN A 84 15.23 4.03 7.75
N ILE A 85 15.42 4.03 6.43
CA ILE A 85 14.31 4.04 5.47
C ILE A 85 13.48 2.74 5.55
N ARG A 86 14.12 1.59 5.79
CA ARG A 86 13.39 0.33 6.01
C ARG A 86 12.51 0.36 7.27
N LYS A 87 12.96 1.01 8.35
CA LYS A 87 12.11 1.23 9.53
C LYS A 87 10.89 2.08 9.19
N ILE A 88 11.10 3.16 8.43
CA ILE A 88 9.99 4.01 7.95
C ILE A 88 9.04 3.18 7.08
N GLU A 89 9.55 2.33 6.18
CA GLU A 89 8.71 1.42 5.37
C GLU A 89 7.84 0.52 6.25
N GLU A 90 8.42 -0.10 7.28
CA GLU A 90 7.69 -0.97 8.21
C GLU A 90 6.59 -0.22 8.96
N GLU A 91 6.86 1.00 9.43
CA GLU A 91 5.89 1.86 10.11
C GLU A 91 4.75 2.27 9.17
N THR A 92 5.08 2.75 7.97
CA THR A 92 4.07 3.12 6.96
C THR A 92 3.26 1.89 6.53
N LEU A 93 3.86 0.71 6.46
CA LEU A 93 3.17 -0.54 6.13
C LEU A 93 2.15 -0.91 7.20
N ARG A 94 2.51 -0.79 8.48
CA ARG A 94 1.56 -1.01 9.59
C ARG A 94 0.39 -0.05 9.51
N ALA A 95 0.66 1.26 9.34
CA ALA A 95 -0.38 2.28 9.20
C ALA A 95 -1.31 1.99 8.00
N TYR A 96 -0.75 1.57 6.86
CA TYR A 96 -1.54 1.18 5.69
C TYR A 96 -2.47 0.00 5.99
N LEU A 97 -1.98 -1.03 6.67
CA LEU A 97 -2.78 -2.20 7.02
C LEU A 97 -3.92 -1.85 7.98
N GLU A 98 -3.67 -0.98 8.96
CA GLU A 98 -4.70 -0.46 9.86
C GLU A 98 -5.77 0.33 9.10
N LYS A 99 -5.39 1.23 8.20
CA LYS A 99 -6.38 1.97 7.40
C LYS A 99 -7.17 1.09 6.45
N ARG A 100 -6.55 0.03 5.93
CA ARG A 100 -7.22 -0.98 5.11
C ARG A 100 -8.25 -1.79 5.90
N THR A 101 -7.97 -2.14 7.16
CA THR A 101 -8.94 -2.85 8.01
C THR A 101 -10.11 -1.94 8.41
N GLU A 102 -9.84 -0.67 8.72
CA GLU A 102 -10.88 0.34 8.94
C GLU A 102 -11.79 0.47 7.71
N ARG A 103 -11.22 0.71 6.52
CA ARG A 103 -11.98 0.82 5.26
C ARG A 103 -12.86 -0.40 5.01
N ARG A 104 -12.31 -1.61 5.15
CA ARG A 104 -13.05 -2.88 4.98
C ARG A 104 -14.24 -3.00 5.94
N SER A 105 -14.12 -2.46 7.14
CA SER A 105 -15.21 -2.45 8.12
C SER A 105 -16.36 -1.55 7.63
N PHE A 106 -16.05 -0.38 7.07
CA PHE A 106 -17.05 0.50 6.46
C PHE A 106 -17.68 -0.10 5.18
N GLU A 107 -16.90 -0.79 4.35
CA GLU A 107 -17.42 -1.50 3.17
C GLU A 107 -18.47 -2.55 3.59
N LYS A 108 -18.18 -3.35 4.62
CA LYS A 108 -19.14 -4.32 5.16
C LYS A 108 -20.42 -3.67 5.70
N LEU A 109 -20.31 -2.50 6.34
CA LEU A 109 -21.48 -1.76 6.80
C LEU A 109 -22.34 -1.27 5.62
N LYS A 110 -21.70 -0.79 4.55
CA LYS A 110 -22.38 -0.39 3.31
C LYS A 110 -23.10 -1.57 2.66
N GLU A 111 -22.44 -2.72 2.55
CA GLU A 111 -23.05 -3.95 2.02
C GLU A 111 -24.29 -4.37 2.81
N ARG A 112 -24.21 -4.36 4.16
CA ARG A 112 -25.36 -4.68 5.03
C ARG A 112 -26.51 -3.70 4.83
N TYR A 113 -26.20 -2.41 4.72
CA TYR A 113 -27.19 -1.38 4.45
C TYR A 113 -27.90 -1.59 3.10
N VAL A 114 -27.14 -1.88 2.04
CA VAL A 114 -27.70 -2.17 0.71
C VAL A 114 -28.58 -3.41 0.72
N ARG A 115 -28.14 -4.50 1.36
CA ARG A 115 -28.97 -5.72 1.50
C ARG A 115 -30.27 -5.46 2.23
N ALA A 116 -30.25 -4.68 3.31
CA ALA A 116 -31.45 -4.31 4.04
C ALA A 116 -32.43 -3.50 3.18
N GLN A 117 -31.92 -2.54 2.40
CA GLN A 117 -32.74 -1.76 1.47
C GLN A 117 -33.37 -2.63 0.38
N LEU A 118 -32.63 -3.59 -0.18
CA LEU A 118 -33.17 -4.54 -1.17
C LEU A 118 -34.29 -5.41 -0.58
N LEU A 119 -34.10 -5.91 0.64
CA LEU A 119 -35.13 -6.69 1.34
C LEU A 119 -36.39 -5.86 1.64
N GLU A 120 -36.24 -4.60 2.03
CA GLU A 120 -37.38 -3.70 2.23
C GLU A 120 -38.12 -3.40 0.92
N ALA A 121 -37.39 -3.21 -0.19
CA ALA A 121 -37.97 -2.99 -1.50
C ALA A 121 -38.79 -4.21 -1.96
N ASP A 122 -38.21 -5.42 -1.88
CA ASP A 122 -38.90 -6.68 -2.21
C ASP A 122 -40.16 -6.88 -1.35
N ARG A 123 -40.08 -6.61 -0.03
CA ARG A 123 -41.26 -6.67 0.86
C ARG A 123 -42.36 -5.69 0.46
N LYS A 124 -42.01 -4.47 0.04
CA LYS A 124 -43.00 -3.48 -0.41
C LYS A 124 -43.63 -3.90 -1.74
N GLU A 125 -42.81 -4.41 -2.67
CA GLU A 125 -43.27 -4.88 -3.97
C GLU A 125 -44.25 -6.06 -3.83
N ARG A 126 -43.93 -7.05 -2.99
CA ARG A 126 -44.85 -8.16 -2.70
C ARG A 126 -46.18 -7.71 -2.13
N LYS A 127 -46.19 -6.75 -1.20
CA LYS A 127 -47.44 -6.19 -0.66
C LYS A 127 -48.31 -5.56 -1.76
N ILE A 128 -47.68 -4.81 -2.68
CA ILE A 128 -48.39 -4.20 -3.82
C ILE A 128 -48.97 -5.29 -4.73
N ILE A 129 -48.19 -6.34 -5.03
CA ILE A 129 -48.67 -7.47 -5.84
C ILE A 129 -49.87 -8.15 -5.18
N ASP A 130 -49.80 -8.42 -3.87
CA ASP A 130 -50.88 -9.06 -3.11
C ASP A 130 -52.13 -8.17 -3.08
N GLU A 131 -51.99 -6.86 -2.88
CA GLU A 131 -53.10 -5.89 -2.93
C GLU A 131 -53.76 -5.85 -4.31
N VAL A 132 -52.96 -5.84 -5.39
CA VAL A 132 -53.47 -5.87 -6.77
C VAL A 132 -54.19 -7.20 -7.06
N ALA A 133 -53.64 -8.32 -6.59
CA ALA A 133 -54.26 -9.63 -6.74
C ALA A 133 -55.61 -9.69 -6.01
N LEU A 134 -55.68 -9.18 -4.78
CA LEU A 134 -56.92 -9.08 -4.00
C LEU A 134 -57.96 -8.20 -4.70
N GLN A 135 -57.57 -7.03 -5.20
CA GLN A 135 -58.50 -6.16 -5.94
C GLN A 135 -59.05 -6.82 -7.20
N LYS A 136 -58.20 -7.51 -7.97
CA LYS A 136 -58.64 -8.29 -9.14
C LYS A 136 -59.60 -9.40 -8.75
N TYR A 137 -59.31 -10.11 -7.67
CA TYR A 137 -60.15 -11.17 -7.15
C TYR A 137 -61.53 -10.63 -6.72
N ILE A 138 -61.58 -9.54 -5.94
CA ILE A 138 -62.83 -8.89 -5.52
C ILE A 138 -63.67 -8.45 -6.74
N LYS A 139 -63.06 -7.78 -7.73
CA LYS A 139 -63.76 -7.41 -8.98
C LYS A 139 -64.32 -8.61 -9.73
N SER A 140 -63.64 -9.76 -9.71
CA SER A 140 -64.14 -10.97 -10.36
C SER A 140 -65.36 -11.58 -9.65
N LEU A 141 -65.52 -11.31 -8.35
CA LEU A 141 -66.69 -11.73 -7.57
C LEU A 141 -67.88 -10.77 -7.75
N GLU A 142 -67.65 -9.47 -7.88
CA GLU A 142 -68.70 -8.45 -8.11
C GLU A 142 -69.25 -8.45 -9.55
N GLY A 143 -68.52 -9.04 -10.50
CA GLY A 143 -68.94 -9.21 -11.90
C GLY A 143 -69.80 -10.45 -12.17
N ARG A 144 -70.28 -11.14 -11.13
CA ARG A 144 -71.33 -12.16 -11.17
C ARG A 144 -72.61 -11.60 -10.58
#